data_AF-A0A7C7L8P7-F1
#
_entry.id   AF-A0A7C7L8P7-F1
#
_cell.length_a   1.000
_cell.length_b   1.000
_cell.length_c   1.000
_cell.angle_alpha   90.00
_cell.angle_beta   90.00
_cell.angle_gamma   90.00
#
_symmetry.space_group_name_H-M   'P 1'
#
loop_
_entity.id
_entity.type
_entity.pdbx_description
1 polymer ?
#
loop_
_entity_poly.entity_id
_entity_poly.type
_entity_poly.pdbx_seq_one_letter_code
_entity_poly.pdbx_strand_id
1 'polypeptide(L)'
;MRQTQGSLVCSHCGKLVGINEPTCPFCGAWRPGLYGWAPVLQRLVGHKLDLFSLIVATCVSLYAIALLLQPEAITQLRGILSFLSPGQRALYQLGMTGGVAWQLGWWWTLFTAIYLHGGLLHIVFNVMW
;
A
#
# COMPACT_ATOMS: atom_id res chain seq x y z
N MET A 1 -15.36 5.83 -18.22
CA MET A 1 -15.79 4.94 -19.31
C MET A 1 -14.64 4.02 -19.71
N ARG A 2 -14.88 2.71 -19.82
CA ARG A 2 -13.92 1.68 -20.25
C ARG A 2 -13.53 1.92 -21.72
N GLN A 3 -12.24 1.91 -22.04
CA GLN A 3 -11.79 1.99 -23.44
C GLN A 3 -11.83 0.60 -24.08
N THR A 4 -12.54 0.47 -25.20
CA THR A 4 -12.70 -0.79 -25.95
C THR A 4 -11.89 -0.82 -27.25
N GLN A 5 -11.18 0.26 -27.56
CA GLN A 5 -10.41 0.43 -28.78
C GLN A 5 -9.03 1.01 -28.39
N GLY A 6 -7.98 0.61 -29.11
CA GLY A 6 -6.61 1.08 -28.88
C GLY A 6 -5.60 -0.04 -28.64
N SER A 7 -4.34 0.36 -28.49
CA SER A 7 -3.20 -0.52 -28.22
C SER A 7 -2.55 -0.20 -26.89
N LEU A 8 -1.93 -1.20 -26.27
CA LEU A 8 -1.14 -1.08 -25.04
C LEU A 8 0.08 -1.99 -25.10
N VAL A 9 1.07 -1.72 -24.26
CA VAL A 9 2.27 -2.54 -24.15
C VAL A 9 2.01 -3.69 -23.19
N CYS A 10 2.20 -4.93 -23.65
CA CYS A 10 2.09 -6.12 -22.81
C CYS A 10 3.16 -6.08 -21.71
N SER A 11 2.74 -6.19 -20.44
CA SER A 11 3.63 -6.17 -19.27
C SER A 11 4.62 -7.33 -19.22
N HIS A 12 4.33 -8.43 -19.90
CA HIS A 12 5.18 -9.63 -19.88
C HIS A 12 6.28 -9.60 -20.95
N CYS A 13 5.94 -9.22 -22.19
CA CYS A 13 6.88 -9.28 -23.32
C CYS A 13 7.22 -7.92 -23.95
N GLY A 14 6.66 -6.81 -23.43
CA GLY A 14 6.95 -5.47 -23.91
C GLY A 14 6.44 -5.13 -25.32
N LYS A 15 5.64 -6.00 -25.94
CA LYS A 15 5.10 -5.76 -27.30
C LYS A 15 3.75 -5.05 -27.27
N LEU A 16 3.49 -4.22 -28.27
CA LEU A 16 2.20 -3.55 -28.47
C LEU A 16 1.13 -4.58 -28.89
N VAL A 17 0.03 -4.63 -28.13
CA VAL A 17 -1.11 -5.52 -28.33
C VAL A 17 -2.42 -4.74 -28.23
N GLY A 18 -3.49 -5.28 -28.81
CA GLY A 18 -4.83 -4.70 -28.70
C GLY A 18 -5.36 -4.72 -27.27
N ILE A 19 -6.13 -3.68 -26.89
CA ILE A 19 -6.66 -3.54 -25.52
C ILE A 19 -7.71 -4.58 -25.14
N ASN A 20 -8.39 -5.14 -26.14
CA ASN A 20 -9.45 -6.13 -25.98
C ASN A 20 -8.99 -7.56 -26.35
N GLU A 21 -7.68 -7.76 -26.53
CA GLU A 21 -7.16 -9.09 -26.86
C GLU A 21 -7.29 -10.02 -25.64
N PRO A 22 -7.93 -11.21 -25.77
CA PRO A 22 -8.09 -12.14 -24.66
C PRO A 22 -6.75 -12.74 -24.21
N THR A 23 -5.80 -12.88 -25.13
CA THR A 23 -4.46 -13.43 -24.90
C THR A 23 -3.45 -12.70 -25.77
N CYS A 24 -2.27 -12.38 -25.22
CA CYS A 24 -1.20 -11.75 -25.99
C CYS A 24 -0.74 -12.66 -27.14
N PRO A 25 -0.77 -12.21 -28.40
CA PRO A 25 -0.38 -13.03 -29.55
C PRO A 25 1.12 -13.34 -29.60
N PHE A 26 1.94 -12.66 -28.78
CA PHE A 26 3.40 -12.82 -28.79
C PHE A 26 3.93 -13.73 -27.68
N CYS A 27 3.34 -13.68 -26.48
CA CYS A 27 3.82 -14.45 -25.31
C CYS A 27 2.74 -15.28 -24.63
N GLY A 28 1.49 -15.23 -25.09
CA GLY A 28 0.38 -15.97 -24.48
C GLY A 28 -0.12 -15.41 -23.14
N ALA A 29 0.39 -14.26 -22.69
CA ALA A 29 -0.08 -13.62 -21.46
C ALA A 29 -1.60 -13.42 -21.50
N TRP A 30 -2.29 -13.87 -20.45
CA TRP A 30 -3.74 -13.80 -20.37
C TRP A 30 -4.19 -12.36 -20.08
N ARG A 31 -5.11 -11.86 -20.90
CA ARG A 31 -5.78 -10.55 -20.77
C ARG A 31 -4.82 -9.38 -20.48
N PRO A 32 -3.87 -9.10 -21.39
CA PRO A 32 -2.84 -8.08 -21.18
C PRO A 32 -3.39 -6.68 -20.94
N GLY A 33 -4.61 -6.38 -21.42
CA GLY A 33 -5.26 -5.08 -21.27
C GLY A 33 -6.19 -4.91 -20.07
N LEU A 34 -6.29 -5.90 -19.17
CA LEU A 34 -7.26 -5.90 -18.06
C LEU A 34 -8.66 -5.47 -18.54
N TYR A 35 -9.10 -5.99 -19.69
CA TYR A 35 -10.40 -5.68 -20.33
C TYR A 35 -10.64 -4.19 -20.57
N GLY A 36 -9.62 -3.39 -20.88
CA GLY A 36 -9.80 -1.95 -21.12
C GLY A 36 -9.97 -1.09 -19.88
N TRP A 37 -9.74 -1.67 -18.70
CA TRP A 37 -9.58 -0.92 -17.45
C TRP A 37 -8.16 -0.44 -17.23
N ALA A 38 -7.16 -1.01 -17.92
CA ALA A 38 -5.77 -0.58 -17.82
C ALA A 38 -5.58 0.95 -17.94
N PRO A 39 -6.10 1.65 -18.97
CA PRO A 39 -5.96 3.10 -19.07
C PRO A 39 -6.81 3.88 -18.04
N VAL A 40 -7.88 3.29 -17.51
CA VAL A 40 -8.69 3.91 -16.44
C VAL A 40 -7.94 3.84 -15.11
N LEU A 41 -7.37 2.69 -14.79
CA LEU A 41 -6.48 2.51 -13.64
C LEU A 41 -5.24 3.40 -13.75
N GLN A 42 -4.61 3.48 -14.92
CA GLN A 42 -3.48 4.40 -15.15
C GLN A 42 -3.86 5.89 -15.01
N ARG A 43 -5.10 6.27 -15.33
CA ARG A 43 -5.59 7.64 -15.10
C ARG A 43 -5.94 7.91 -13.64
N LEU A 44 -6.56 6.95 -12.95
CA LEU A 44 -6.94 7.05 -11.54
C LEU A 44 -5.73 7.04 -10.60
N VAL A 45 -4.80 6.12 -10.86
CA VAL A 45 -3.52 6.03 -10.15
C VAL A 45 -2.58 7.13 -10.65
N GLY A 46 -2.79 7.66 -11.85
CA GLY A 46 -2.00 8.73 -12.42
C GLY A 46 -0.64 8.24 -12.89
N HIS A 47 -0.28 8.57 -14.13
CA HIS A 47 1.01 8.21 -14.74
C HIS A 47 2.25 8.80 -14.01
N LYS A 48 2.03 9.55 -12.92
CA LYS A 48 3.04 10.27 -12.11
C LYS A 48 3.00 9.94 -10.61
N LEU A 49 1.97 9.24 -10.10
CA LEU A 49 2.02 8.75 -8.72
C LEU A 49 2.49 7.31 -8.80
N ASP A 50 3.80 7.16 -8.60
CA ASP A 50 4.37 5.86 -8.31
C ASP A 50 3.64 5.28 -7.09
N LEU A 51 2.94 4.18 -7.29
CA LEU A 51 2.15 3.52 -6.24
C LEU A 51 3.04 3.18 -5.04
N PHE A 52 4.30 2.85 -5.30
CA PHE A 52 5.30 2.65 -4.25
C PHE A 52 5.50 3.93 -3.43
N SER A 53 5.78 5.06 -4.09
CA SER A 53 5.89 6.37 -3.44
C SER A 53 4.64 6.76 -2.62
N LEU A 54 3.43 6.43 -3.11
CA LEU A 54 2.18 6.67 -2.37
C LEU A 54 2.09 5.82 -1.10
N ILE A 55 2.43 4.53 -1.19
CA ILE A 55 2.43 3.61 -0.05
C ILE A 55 3.46 4.08 0.98
N VAL A 56 4.68 4.37 0.55
CA VAL A 56 5.76 4.87 1.43
C VAL A 56 5.35 6.17 2.12
N ALA A 57 4.82 7.14 1.36
CA ALA A 57 4.35 8.41 1.93
C ALA A 57 3.23 8.20 2.97
N THR A 58 2.33 7.26 2.72
CA THR A 58 1.24 6.91 3.65
C THR A 58 1.81 6.31 4.95
N CYS A 59 2.71 5.34 4.84
CA CYS A 59 3.35 4.70 6.00
C CYS A 59 4.12 5.70 6.86
N VAL A 60 4.93 6.58 6.24
CA VAL A 60 5.71 7.61 6.94
C VAL A 60 4.80 8.62 7.63
N SER A 61 3.73 9.05 6.94
CA SER A 61 2.76 10.00 7.50
C SER A 61 2.03 9.42 8.71
N LEU A 62 1.52 8.18 8.61
CA LEU A 62 0.84 7.50 9.72
C LEU A 62 1.77 7.25 10.91
N TYR A 63 3.03 6.89 10.65
CA TYR A 63 4.03 6.74 11.70
C TYR A 63 4.29 8.07 12.44
N ALA A 64 4.46 9.17 11.70
CA ALA A 64 4.62 10.50 12.29
C ALA A 64 3.39 10.90 13.12
N ILE A 65 2.18 10.69 12.60
CA ILE A 65 0.92 10.94 13.33
C ILE A 65 0.87 10.09 14.61
N ALA A 66 1.23 8.81 14.54
CA ALA A 66 1.21 7.92 15.70
C ALA A 66 2.14 8.43 16.83
N LEU A 67 3.31 8.96 16.48
CA LEU A 67 4.24 9.58 17.45
C LEU A 67 3.67 10.87 18.05
N LEU A 68 3.01 11.70 17.23
CA LEU A 68 2.39 12.96 17.69
C LEU A 68 1.17 12.73 18.58
N LEU A 69 0.41 11.65 18.37
CA LEU A 69 -0.76 11.30 19.19
C LEU A 69 -0.38 10.80 20.59
N GLN A 70 0.83 10.26 20.76
CA GLN A 70 1.29 9.77 22.06
C GLN A 70 2.80 10.00 22.24
N PRO A 71 3.23 11.27 22.40
CA PRO A 71 4.64 11.61 22.50
C PRO A 71 5.29 11.05 23.78
N GLU A 72 4.50 10.83 24.83
CA GLU A 72 4.91 10.19 26.09
C GLU A 72 5.44 8.77 25.87
N ALA A 73 5.02 8.08 24.81
CA ALA A 73 5.51 6.73 24.50
C ALA A 73 6.93 6.74 23.94
N ILE A 74 7.39 7.86 23.37
CA ILE A 74 8.72 8.01 22.76
C ILE A 74 9.83 7.85 23.80
N THR A 75 9.58 8.30 25.04
CA THR A 75 10.54 8.23 26.14
C THR A 75 10.53 6.88 26.86
N GLN A 76 9.56 6.01 26.57
CA GLN A 76 9.46 4.68 27.15
C GLN A 76 10.29 3.67 26.34
N LEU A 77 11.61 3.74 26.45
CA LEU A 77 12.47 2.73 25.84
C LEU A 77 12.29 1.38 26.53
N ARG A 78 11.86 0.37 25.74
CA ARG A 78 11.71 -1.03 26.14
C ARG A 78 12.71 -1.97 25.42
N GLY A 79 13.72 -1.41 24.75
CA GLY A 79 14.77 -2.12 24.01
C GLY A 79 15.23 -1.38 22.74
N ILE A 80 16.24 -1.90 22.02
CA ILE A 80 16.81 -1.26 20.81
C ILE A 80 15.75 -1.09 19.70
N LEU A 81 14.82 -2.04 19.56
CA LEU A 81 13.73 -1.97 18.59
C LEU A 81 12.62 -0.96 18.97
N SER A 82 12.64 -0.43 20.19
CA SER A 82 11.64 0.51 20.69
C SER A 82 12.00 1.99 20.51
N PHE A 83 13.16 2.27 19.89
CA PHE A 83 13.56 3.64 19.61
C PHE A 83 12.53 4.32 18.68
N LEU A 84 11.96 5.44 19.14
CA LEU A 84 10.81 6.12 18.54
C LEU A 84 9.63 5.17 18.28
N SER A 85 9.30 4.30 19.24
CA SER A 85 8.10 3.45 19.14
C SER A 85 6.83 4.23 19.45
N PRO A 86 5.82 4.26 18.56
CA PRO A 86 4.53 4.84 18.88
C PRO A 86 3.81 4.00 19.93
N GLY A 87 3.04 4.67 20.79
CA GLY A 87 2.30 4.00 21.84
C GLY A 87 1.13 3.16 21.31
N GLN A 88 0.79 2.11 22.05
CA GLN A 88 -0.28 1.18 21.69
C GLN A 88 -1.63 1.88 21.51
N ARG A 89 -1.94 2.90 22.32
CA ARG A 89 -3.19 3.65 22.21
C ARG A 89 -3.29 4.37 20.86
N ALA A 90 -2.22 5.05 20.45
CA ALA A 90 -2.17 5.72 19.14
C ALA A 90 -2.30 4.72 17.98
N LEU A 91 -1.63 3.56 18.08
CA LEU A 91 -1.72 2.51 17.07
C LEU A 91 -3.14 1.95 16.94
N TYR A 92 -3.85 1.68 18.05
CA TYR A 92 -5.25 1.23 18.00
C TYR A 92 -6.17 2.28 17.38
N GLN A 93 -5.99 3.57 17.70
CA GLN A 93 -6.77 4.65 17.10
C GLN A 93 -6.57 4.78 15.59
N LEU A 94 -5.36 4.48 15.11
CA LEU A 94 -5.02 4.51 13.67
C LEU A 94 -5.35 3.20 12.94
N GLY A 95 -5.92 2.20 13.63
CA GLY A 95 -6.40 0.96 13.03
C GLY A 95 -5.44 -0.23 13.14
N MET A 96 -4.69 -0.32 14.23
CA MET A 96 -3.98 -1.55 14.60
C MET A 96 -4.98 -2.68 14.80
N THR A 97 -4.66 -3.83 14.21
CA THR A 97 -5.44 -5.06 14.38
C THR A 97 -5.02 -5.83 15.63
N GLY A 98 -5.90 -6.69 16.14
CA GLY A 98 -5.65 -7.49 17.33
C GLY A 98 -6.91 -8.10 17.92
N GLY A 99 -6.77 -8.81 19.05
CA GLY A 99 -7.91 -9.47 19.70
C GLY A 99 -9.03 -8.50 20.07
N VAL A 100 -8.69 -7.31 20.57
CA VAL A 100 -9.66 -6.25 20.92
C VAL A 100 -10.40 -5.75 19.67
N ALA A 101 -9.68 -5.45 18.58
CA ALA A 101 -10.29 -5.00 17.33
C ALA A 101 -11.26 -6.05 16.74
N TRP A 102 -10.91 -7.34 16.84
CA TRP A 102 -11.76 -8.42 16.34
C TRP A 102 -13.02 -8.61 17.17
N GLN A 103 -12.91 -8.52 18.51
CA GLN A 103 -14.06 -8.56 19.41
C GLN A 103 -15.04 -7.42 19.16
N LEU A 104 -14.54 -6.25 18.73
CA LEU A 104 -15.35 -5.09 18.36
C LEU A 104 -15.85 -5.12 16.90
N GLY A 105 -15.52 -6.17 16.14
CA GLY A 105 -15.96 -6.34 14.74
C GLY A 105 -15.26 -5.42 13.75
N TRP A 106 -14.09 -4.86 14.09
CA TRP A 106 -13.35 -3.92 13.27
C TRP A 106 -12.55 -4.60 12.16
N TRP A 107 -13.23 -5.29 11.25
CA TRP A 107 -12.58 -6.07 10.18
C TRP A 107 -11.67 -5.24 9.27
N TRP A 108 -11.92 -3.94 9.13
CA TRP A 108 -11.10 -3.03 8.34
C TRP A 108 -9.66 -2.91 8.88
N THR A 109 -9.41 -3.24 10.16
CA THR A 109 -8.06 -3.20 10.74
C THR A 109 -7.12 -4.20 10.08
N LEU A 110 -7.63 -5.22 9.40
CA LEU A 110 -6.83 -6.12 8.57
C LEU A 110 -6.12 -5.38 7.43
N PHE A 111 -6.75 -4.33 6.89
CA PHE A 111 -6.18 -3.52 5.82
C PHE A 111 -5.38 -2.35 6.36
N THR A 112 -5.85 -1.68 7.42
CA THR A 112 -5.15 -0.49 7.93
C THR A 112 -3.87 -0.83 8.68
N ALA A 113 -3.82 -2.00 9.35
CA ALA A 113 -2.66 -2.39 10.15
C ALA A 113 -1.38 -2.55 9.33
N ILE A 114 -1.46 -2.84 8.03
CA ILE A 114 -0.28 -3.01 7.17
C ILE A 114 0.51 -1.71 6.97
N TYR A 115 -0.13 -0.55 7.17
CA TYR A 115 0.51 0.76 7.03
C TYR A 115 1.09 1.28 8.35
N LEU A 116 0.78 0.62 9.47
CA LEU A 116 1.21 1.04 10.80
C LEU A 116 2.54 0.39 11.18
N HIS A 117 3.41 1.17 11.81
CA HIS A 117 4.76 0.75 12.16
C HIS A 117 5.03 0.95 13.64
N GLY A 118 5.64 -0.06 14.26
CA GLY A 118 5.90 -0.12 15.70
C GLY A 118 7.20 0.52 16.17
N GLY A 119 8.00 1.13 15.28
CA GLY A 119 9.25 1.80 15.66
C GLY A 119 10.10 2.19 14.46
N LEU A 120 11.17 2.97 14.71
CA LEU A 120 11.99 3.55 13.66
C LEU A 120 12.67 2.50 12.80
N LEU A 121 13.30 1.51 13.43
CA LEU A 121 13.97 0.43 12.70
C LEU A 121 12.97 -0.39 11.87
N HIS A 122 11.75 -0.59 12.38
CA HIS A 122 10.72 -1.36 11.69
C HIS A 122 10.25 -0.66 10.40
N ILE A 123 10.03 0.66 10.42
CA ILE A 123 9.66 1.39 9.20
C ILE A 123 10.83 1.48 8.20
N VAL A 124 12.05 1.65 8.69
CA VAL A 124 13.24 1.72 7.83
C VAL A 124 13.43 0.42 7.06
N PHE A 125 13.35 -0.75 7.72
CA PHE A 125 13.50 -2.02 7.01
C PHE A 125 12.38 -2.32 6.01
N ASN A 126 11.14 -1.91 6.27
CA ASN A 126 10.03 -2.11 5.32
C ASN A 126 10.12 -1.23 4.07
N VAL A 127 10.63 0.00 4.19
CA VAL A 127 10.71 0.92 3.05
C VAL A 127 11.96 0.68 2.19
N MET A 128 13.00 0.05 2.75
CA MET A 128 14.24 -0.29 2.01
C MET A 128 14.16 -1.60 1.21
N TRP A 129 13.18 -2.46 1.47
CA TRP A 129 12.99 -3.76 0.82
C TRP A 129 11.85 -3.70 -0.19
#